data_AF-A0A956PBT2-F1
#
_entry.id   AF-A0A956PBT2-F1
#
_cell.length_a   1.000
_cell.length_b   1.000
_cell.length_c   1.000
_cell.angle_alpha   90.00
_cell.angle_beta   90.00
_cell.angle_gamma   90.00
#
_symmetry.space_group_name_H-M   'P 1'
#
loop_
_entity.id
_entity.type
_entity.pdbx_description
1 polymer ?
#
loop_
_entity_poly.entity_id
_entity_poly.type
_entity_poly.pdbx_seq_one_letter_code
_entity_poly.pdbx_strand_id
1 'polypeptide(L)'
;TRYDLLLCRRKGRWVCVEAVRANHLMRAAFEARAFGAALDYREVKAEHRVGRSRFDFFLSGGARPLLVEVKAVTLEEDGVARFPDAPTERGRRHLLELAELREREFDTMVVLVALLSFARRFCPADATDPEFGETLRAVSAAGLPVWVLAAEPGSEGICLTGALPVDFDA
;
A
#
# COMPACT_ATOMS: atom_id res chain seq x y z
N THR A 1 24.89 7.81 -6.33
CA THR A 1 25.07 8.88 -7.34
C THR A 1 24.91 10.23 -6.65
N ARG A 2 25.11 11.39 -7.31
CA ARG A 2 24.84 12.72 -6.71
C ARG A 2 23.38 13.17 -6.83
N TYR A 3 22.60 12.48 -7.66
CA TYR A 3 21.20 12.76 -7.93
C TYR A 3 20.42 11.45 -7.95
N ASP A 4 19.18 11.51 -7.50
CA ASP A 4 18.20 10.43 -7.54
C ASP A 4 17.01 10.86 -8.42
N LEU A 5 16.42 9.91 -9.15
CA LEU A 5 15.24 10.15 -9.96
C LEU A 5 13.99 9.96 -9.10
N LEU A 6 13.40 11.05 -8.63
CA LEU A 6 12.21 11.01 -7.77
C LEU A 6 10.90 11.10 -8.56
N LEU A 7 10.77 12.12 -9.40
CA LEU A 7 9.54 12.45 -10.12
C LEU A 7 9.77 12.43 -11.63
N CYS A 8 8.77 11.98 -12.39
CA CYS A 8 8.70 12.15 -13.83
C CYS A 8 7.37 12.78 -14.25
N ARG A 9 7.34 13.39 -15.45
CA ARG A 9 6.09 13.89 -16.04
C ARG A 9 5.56 12.89 -17.07
N ARG A 10 4.34 12.40 -16.88
CA ARG A 10 3.58 11.59 -17.84
C ARG A 10 2.28 12.31 -18.17
N LYS A 11 2.04 12.58 -19.45
CA LYS A 11 0.85 13.33 -19.93
C LYS A 11 0.62 14.66 -19.17
N GLY A 12 1.70 15.39 -18.86
CA GLY A 12 1.65 16.68 -18.14
C GLY A 12 1.44 16.59 -16.63
N ARG A 13 1.38 15.38 -16.05
CA ARG A 13 1.17 15.15 -14.60
C ARG A 13 2.39 14.51 -13.97
N TRP A 14 2.63 14.81 -12.70
CA TRP A 14 3.72 14.21 -11.92
C TRP A 14 3.38 12.78 -11.51
N VAL A 15 4.39 11.91 -11.59
CA VAL A 15 4.38 10.55 -11.06
C VAL A 15 5.64 10.38 -10.24
N CYS A 16 5.51 9.86 -9.03
CA CYS A 16 6.67 9.49 -8.23
C CYS A 16 7.10 8.06 -8.59
N VAL A 17 8.34 7.91 -9.05
CA VAL A 17 8.89 6.62 -9.50
C VAL A 17 9.61 5.86 -8.39
N GLU A 18 9.89 6.52 -7.27
CA GLU A 18 10.52 5.91 -6.10
C GLU A 18 9.47 5.20 -5.22
N ALA A 19 9.41 3.87 -5.31
CA ALA A 19 8.49 3.05 -4.50
C ALA A 19 8.65 3.28 -2.99
N VAL A 20 9.87 3.54 -2.51
CA VAL A 20 10.15 3.79 -1.07
C VAL A 20 9.37 4.99 -0.51
N ARG A 21 8.92 5.91 -1.37
CA ARG A 21 8.11 7.06 -0.94
C ARG A 21 6.76 6.66 -0.37
N ALA A 22 6.20 5.53 -0.79
CA ALA A 22 4.99 4.99 -0.19
C ALA A 22 5.19 4.73 1.32
N ASN A 23 6.30 4.09 1.70
CA ASN A 23 6.63 3.85 3.11
C ASN A 23 6.87 5.16 3.87
N HIS A 24 7.57 6.13 3.28
CA HIS A 24 7.77 7.45 3.92
C HIS A 24 6.45 8.17 4.18
N LEU A 25 5.52 8.17 3.21
CA LEU A 25 4.20 8.77 3.36
C LEU A 25 3.39 8.07 4.46
N MET A 26 3.38 6.74 4.46
CA MET A 26 2.65 5.97 5.48
C MET A 26 3.25 6.18 6.88
N ARG A 27 4.59 6.21 7.00
CA ARG A 27 5.26 6.52 8.27
C ARG A 27 4.84 7.88 8.80
N ALA A 28 4.91 8.92 7.97
CA ALA A 28 4.51 10.27 8.35
C ALA A 28 3.02 10.31 8.75
N ALA A 29 2.14 9.63 8.02
CA ALA A 29 0.72 9.56 8.34
C ALA A 29 0.45 8.85 9.67
N PHE A 30 1.19 7.77 9.96
CA PHE A 30 1.07 7.06 11.24
C PHE A 30 1.61 7.90 12.40
N GLU A 31 2.78 8.52 12.26
CA GLU A 31 3.35 9.38 13.30
C GLU A 31 2.46 10.60 13.60
N ALA A 32 1.82 11.16 12.57
CA ALA A 32 0.89 12.28 12.68
C ALA A 32 -0.54 11.88 13.14
N ARG A 33 -0.81 10.58 13.38
CA ARG A 33 -2.15 10.07 13.73
C ARG A 33 -3.25 10.44 12.73
N ALA A 34 -2.89 10.51 11.45
CA ALA A 34 -3.78 10.99 10.39
C ALA A 34 -5.06 10.15 10.20
N PHE A 35 -5.05 8.89 10.66
CA PHE A 35 -6.18 7.96 10.53
C PHE A 35 -7.16 8.01 11.72
N GLY A 36 -6.88 8.79 12.77
CA GLY A 36 -7.78 9.00 13.90
C GLY A 36 -8.32 7.69 14.49
N ALA A 37 -9.65 7.63 14.71
CA ALA A 37 -10.32 6.47 15.30
C ALA A 37 -10.32 5.22 14.41
N ALA A 38 -9.91 5.32 13.14
CA ALA A 38 -9.82 4.15 12.26
C ALA A 38 -8.67 3.20 12.65
N LEU A 39 -7.63 3.72 13.33
CA LEU A 39 -6.49 2.93 13.80
C LEU A 39 -6.12 3.32 15.22
N ASP A 40 -6.24 2.37 16.16
CA ASP A 40 -5.83 2.54 17.54
C ASP A 40 -4.42 1.97 17.78
N TYR A 41 -3.47 2.85 18.10
CA TYR A 41 -2.09 2.49 18.44
C TYR A 41 -1.45 3.62 19.23
N ARG A 42 -0.24 3.41 19.75
CA ARG A 42 0.60 4.39 20.46
C ARG A 42 2.02 4.44 19.91
N GLU A 43 2.51 3.35 19.34
CA GLU A 43 3.88 3.25 18.82
C GLU A 43 3.87 2.82 17.35
N VAL A 44 4.86 3.29 16.60
CA VAL A 44 5.09 2.95 15.18
C VAL A 44 6.51 2.39 15.06
N LYS A 45 6.63 1.15 14.61
CA LYS A 45 7.92 0.53 14.31
C LYS A 45 7.97 0.12 12.84
N ALA A 46 9.00 0.55 12.12
CA ALA A 46 9.23 0.15 10.75
C ALA A 46 10.00 -1.17 10.67
N GLU A 47 9.90 -1.88 9.54
CA GLU A 47 10.68 -3.08 9.20
C GLU A 47 10.61 -4.17 10.28
N HIS A 48 9.40 -4.50 10.73
CA HIS A 48 9.18 -5.46 11.80
C HIS A 48 9.14 -6.90 11.27
N ARG A 49 9.92 -7.80 11.89
CA ARG A 49 10.01 -9.20 11.47
C ARG A 49 9.06 -10.07 12.28
N VAL A 50 8.18 -10.81 11.61
CA VAL A 50 7.35 -11.85 12.21
C VAL A 50 7.55 -13.12 11.40
N GLY A 51 7.97 -14.19 12.07
CA GLY A 51 8.31 -15.44 11.40
C GLY A 51 9.37 -15.26 10.30
N ARG A 52 8.99 -15.52 9.05
CA ARG A 52 9.90 -15.51 7.89
C ARG A 52 9.85 -14.19 7.12
N SER A 53 8.80 -13.39 7.28
CA SER A 53 8.67 -12.12 6.58
C SER A 53 8.99 -10.91 7.45
N ARG A 54 9.27 -9.82 6.75
CA ARG A 54 9.46 -8.50 7.33
C ARG A 54 8.42 -7.59 6.72
N PHE A 55 7.54 -7.08 7.58
CA PHE A 55 6.46 -6.18 7.23
C PHE A 55 6.92 -4.73 7.39
N ASP A 56 6.37 -3.84 6.56
CA ASP A 56 6.79 -2.44 6.50
C ASP A 56 6.55 -1.73 7.84
N PHE A 57 5.42 -1.99 8.50
CA PHE A 57 5.12 -1.41 9.80
C PHE A 57 4.49 -2.38 10.80
N PHE A 58 4.77 -2.10 12.07
CA PHE A 58 4.15 -2.70 13.24
C PHE A 58 3.65 -1.56 14.14
N LEU A 59 2.34 -1.52 14.36
CA LEU A 59 1.68 -0.53 15.21
C LEU A 59 1.22 -1.22 16.51
N SER A 60 1.56 -0.67 17.66
CA SER A 60 1.29 -1.28 18.98
C SER A 60 0.75 -0.28 19.99
N GLY A 61 0.19 -0.77 21.10
CA GLY A 61 -0.36 0.05 22.17
C GLY A 61 -1.86 0.37 22.06
N GLY A 62 -2.53 -0.20 21.07
CA GLY A 62 -3.99 -0.35 21.04
C GLY A 62 -4.44 -1.71 21.58
N ALA A 63 -5.67 -2.11 21.27
CA ALA A 63 -6.25 -3.39 21.73
C ALA A 63 -5.47 -4.63 21.25
N ARG A 64 -5.04 -4.64 19.98
CA ARG A 64 -4.18 -5.67 19.40
C ARG A 64 -3.07 -5.02 18.56
N PRO A 65 -1.88 -5.62 18.47
CA PRO A 65 -0.85 -5.14 17.57
C PRO A 65 -1.26 -5.32 16.11
N LEU A 66 -0.95 -4.34 15.27
CA LEU A 66 -1.30 -4.31 13.85
C LEU A 66 -0.04 -4.38 12.97
N LEU A 67 0.02 -5.40 12.10
CA LEU A 67 1.02 -5.51 11.04
C LEU A 67 0.51 -4.86 9.75
N VAL A 68 1.34 -4.05 9.11
CA VAL A 68 0.99 -3.36 7.87
C VAL A 68 2.03 -3.63 6.79
N GLU A 69 1.58 -4.09 5.63
CA GLU A 69 2.37 -4.13 4.40
C GLU A 69 1.96 -2.98 3.48
N VAL A 70 2.92 -2.28 2.91
CA VAL A 70 2.73 -1.16 2.00
C VAL A 70 3.22 -1.55 0.60
N LYS A 71 2.39 -1.31 -0.43
CA LYS A 71 2.79 -1.44 -1.82
C LYS A 71 2.70 -0.10 -2.52
N ALA A 72 3.75 0.26 -3.24
CA ALA A 72 3.72 1.41 -4.13
C ALA A 72 3.00 1.04 -5.44
N VAL A 73 2.05 1.86 -5.83
CA VAL A 73 1.29 1.71 -7.07
C VAL A 73 1.66 2.85 -8.00
N THR A 74 2.37 2.51 -9.08
CA THR A 74 2.90 3.46 -10.07
C THR A 74 2.33 3.23 -11.48
N LEU A 75 1.80 2.03 -11.73
CA LEU A 75 1.13 1.69 -12.97
C LEU A 75 -0.27 2.32 -13.01
N GLU A 76 -0.53 3.03 -14.10
CA GLU A 76 -1.84 3.60 -14.41
C GLU A 76 -2.16 3.43 -15.89
N GLU A 77 -3.42 3.08 -16.14
CA GLU A 77 -4.01 2.94 -17.47
C GLU A 77 -5.42 3.52 -17.46
N ASP A 78 -5.69 4.49 -18.34
CA ASP A 78 -7.01 5.12 -18.54
C ASP A 78 -7.71 5.63 -17.26
N GLY A 79 -6.93 6.14 -16.31
CA GLY A 79 -7.38 6.64 -15.01
C GLY A 79 -7.56 5.56 -13.95
N VAL A 80 -7.09 4.34 -14.19
CA VAL A 80 -7.13 3.21 -13.26
C VAL A 80 -5.72 2.93 -12.76
N ALA A 81 -5.50 3.07 -11.45
CA ALA A 81 -4.28 2.61 -10.82
C ALA A 81 -4.29 1.08 -10.74
N ARG A 82 -3.16 0.44 -11.05
CA ARG A 82 -3.05 -1.02 -11.08
C ARG A 82 -1.81 -1.52 -10.37
N PHE A 83 -1.93 -2.67 -9.72
CA PHE A 83 -0.81 -3.36 -9.09
C PHE A 83 -0.98 -4.88 -9.22
N PRO A 84 0.10 -5.63 -9.50
CA PRO A 84 1.48 -5.14 -9.68
C PRO A 84 1.78 -4.64 -11.10
N ASP A 85 2.93 -4.00 -11.27
CA ASP A 85 3.45 -3.58 -12.59
C ASP A 85 4.30 -4.67 -13.28
N ALA A 86 4.69 -5.70 -12.53
CA ALA A 86 5.29 -6.94 -13.01
C ALA A 86 4.90 -8.12 -12.10
N PRO A 87 4.94 -9.39 -12.56
CA PRO A 87 4.66 -10.55 -11.71
C PRO A 87 5.41 -10.52 -10.37
N THR A 88 4.72 -10.79 -9.26
CA THR A 88 5.24 -10.65 -7.90
C THR A 88 4.85 -11.78 -6.95
N GLU A 89 5.62 -12.87 -7.01
CA GLU A 89 5.48 -13.98 -6.05
C GLU A 89 5.68 -13.50 -4.60
N ARG A 90 6.61 -12.58 -4.38
CA ARG A 90 6.85 -11.98 -3.05
C ARG A 90 5.63 -11.21 -2.55
N GLY A 91 4.99 -10.41 -3.40
CA GLY A 91 3.79 -9.66 -3.04
C GLY A 91 2.66 -10.60 -2.63
N ARG A 92 2.43 -11.65 -3.44
CA ARG A 92 1.44 -12.70 -3.14
C ARG A 92 1.70 -13.40 -1.81
N ARG A 93 2.95 -13.86 -1.58
CA ARG A 93 3.32 -14.52 -0.32
C ARG A 93 3.05 -13.65 0.90
N HIS A 94 3.36 -12.34 0.81
CA HIS A 94 3.11 -11.43 1.92
C HIS A 94 1.61 -11.26 2.22
N LEU A 95 0.74 -11.25 1.20
CA LEU A 95 -0.71 -11.22 1.40
C LEU A 95 -1.22 -12.47 2.13
N LEU A 96 -0.77 -13.66 1.70
CA LEU A 96 -1.13 -14.92 2.35
C LEU A 96 -0.65 -14.96 3.80
N GLU A 97 0.60 -14.53 4.06
CA GLU A 97 1.14 -14.51 5.42
C GLU A 97 0.40 -13.50 6.33
N LEU A 98 -0.02 -12.33 5.80
CA LEU A 98 -0.89 -11.43 6.56
C LEU A 98 -2.26 -12.03 6.87
N ALA A 99 -2.84 -12.81 5.95
CA ALA A 99 -4.11 -13.48 6.19
C ALA A 99 -3.97 -14.55 7.28
N GLU A 100 -2.90 -15.35 7.24
CA GLU A 100 -2.59 -16.34 8.28
C GLU A 100 -2.31 -15.70 9.67
N LEU A 101 -1.58 -14.58 9.70
CA LEU A 101 -1.25 -13.89 10.95
C LEU A 101 -2.46 -13.21 11.60
N ARG A 102 -3.48 -12.86 10.80
CA ARG A 102 -4.73 -12.26 11.29
C ARG A 102 -5.48 -13.17 12.26
N GLU A 103 -5.48 -14.47 11.96
CA GLU A 103 -6.12 -15.50 12.77
C GLU A 103 -5.40 -15.73 14.11
N ARG A 104 -4.23 -15.11 14.32
CA ARG A 104 -3.42 -15.23 15.53
C ARG A 104 -3.62 -14.04 16.47
N GLU A 105 -2.56 -13.52 17.08
CA GLU A 105 -2.62 -12.40 18.03
C GLU A 105 -2.50 -11.01 17.36
N PHE A 106 -2.37 -10.96 16.04
CA PHE A 106 -2.20 -9.70 15.28
C PHE A 106 -3.47 -9.32 14.52
N ASP A 107 -3.76 -8.02 14.49
CA ASP A 107 -4.47 -7.47 13.35
C ASP A 107 -3.49 -7.29 12.19
N THR A 108 -4.00 -7.33 10.96
CA THR A 108 -3.20 -7.20 9.74
C THR A 108 -3.89 -6.30 8.73
N MET A 109 -3.12 -5.65 7.87
CA MET A 109 -3.63 -4.78 6.80
C MET A 109 -2.62 -4.69 5.66
N VAL A 110 -3.11 -4.54 4.43
CA VAL A 110 -2.30 -4.10 3.29
C VAL A 110 -2.73 -2.71 2.85
N VAL A 111 -1.77 -1.85 2.53
CA VAL A 111 -2.00 -0.49 2.03
C VAL A 111 -1.35 -0.33 0.66
N LEU A 112 -2.16 -0.07 -0.36
CA LEU A 112 -1.73 0.24 -1.71
C LEU A 112 -1.69 1.77 -1.86
N VAL A 113 -0.50 2.34 -2.06
CA VAL A 113 -0.32 3.79 -2.19
C VAL A 113 -0.08 4.14 -3.64
N ALA A 114 -1.08 4.73 -4.29
CA ALA A 114 -0.99 5.26 -5.65
C ALA A 114 -0.14 6.54 -5.65
N LEU A 115 1.09 6.43 -6.15
CA LEU A 115 2.07 7.51 -6.23
C LEU A 115 1.86 8.40 -7.48
N LEU A 116 0.58 8.67 -7.78
CA LEU A 116 0.12 9.39 -8.95
C LEU A 116 -1.24 10.06 -8.66
N SER A 117 -1.41 11.30 -9.13
CA SER A 117 -2.53 12.17 -8.72
C SER A 117 -3.82 12.01 -9.52
N PHE A 118 -3.86 11.09 -10.48
CA PHE A 118 -4.92 11.08 -11.50
C PHE A 118 -5.67 9.76 -11.66
N ALA A 119 -5.33 8.75 -10.87
CA ALA A 119 -6.19 7.58 -10.78
C ALA A 119 -7.50 7.97 -10.11
N ARG A 120 -8.60 7.43 -10.64
CA ARG A 120 -9.96 7.60 -10.14
C ARG A 120 -10.46 6.38 -9.39
N ARG A 121 -9.82 5.23 -9.63
CA ARG A 121 -10.04 3.97 -8.93
C ARG A 121 -8.79 3.09 -9.01
N PHE A 122 -8.78 2.03 -8.22
CA PHE A 122 -7.78 0.97 -8.28
C PHE A 122 -8.41 -0.36 -8.69
N CYS A 123 -7.68 -1.10 -9.54
CA CYS A 123 -8.00 -2.48 -9.89
C CYS A 123 -6.72 -3.34 -9.80
N PRO A 124 -6.80 -4.61 -9.41
CA PRO A 124 -5.68 -5.54 -9.56
C PRO A 124 -5.23 -5.61 -11.03
N ALA A 125 -3.92 -5.79 -11.26
CA ALA A 125 -3.36 -5.95 -12.59
C ALA A 125 -3.43 -7.41 -13.05
N ASP A 126 -4.63 -7.97 -13.24
CA ASP A 126 -4.81 -9.40 -13.55
C ASP A 126 -4.12 -9.83 -14.85
N ALA A 127 -4.01 -8.93 -15.83
CA ALA A 127 -3.26 -9.17 -17.06
C ALA A 127 -1.74 -9.29 -16.82
N THR A 128 -1.23 -8.70 -15.74
CA THR A 128 0.19 -8.73 -15.35
C THR A 128 0.48 -9.90 -14.42
N ASP A 129 -0.36 -10.11 -13.41
CA ASP A 129 -0.22 -11.19 -12.42
C ASP A 129 -1.60 -11.64 -11.93
N PRO A 130 -2.22 -12.63 -12.60
CA PRO A 130 -3.55 -13.12 -12.22
C PRO A 130 -3.53 -13.76 -10.84
N GLU A 131 -2.44 -14.42 -10.46
CA GLU A 131 -2.32 -15.09 -9.17
C GLU A 131 -2.28 -14.08 -8.01
N PHE A 132 -1.63 -12.92 -8.20
CA PHE A 132 -1.68 -11.83 -7.23
C PHE A 132 -3.10 -11.27 -7.09
N GLY A 133 -3.78 -11.01 -8.21
CA GLY A 133 -5.13 -10.45 -8.19
C GLY A 133 -6.15 -11.38 -7.54
N GLU A 134 -6.11 -12.68 -7.87
CA GLU A 134 -6.89 -13.72 -7.18
C GLU A 134 -6.60 -13.75 -5.68
N THR A 135 -5.34 -13.70 -5.29
CA THR A 135 -4.95 -13.70 -3.87
C THR A 135 -5.46 -12.46 -3.16
N LEU A 136 -5.32 -11.27 -3.75
CA LEU A 136 -5.80 -10.02 -3.16
C LEU A 136 -7.32 -10.04 -2.94
N ARG A 137 -8.07 -10.54 -3.92
CA ARG A 137 -9.53 -10.76 -3.80
C ARG A 137 -9.86 -11.74 -2.69
N ALA A 138 -9.17 -12.89 -2.64
CA ALA A 138 -9.41 -13.93 -1.64
C ALA A 138 -9.14 -13.44 -0.20
N VAL A 139 -8.01 -12.76 0.04
CA VAL A 139 -7.69 -12.26 1.39
C VAL A 139 -8.63 -11.12 1.81
N SER A 140 -9.02 -10.26 0.86
CA SER A 140 -10.02 -9.20 1.10
C SER A 140 -11.37 -9.80 1.50
N ALA A 141 -11.84 -10.82 0.77
CA ALA A 141 -13.08 -11.54 1.08
C ALA A 141 -13.02 -12.28 2.43
N ALA A 142 -11.83 -12.74 2.84
CA ALA A 142 -11.57 -13.32 4.16
C ALA A 142 -11.46 -12.26 5.29
N GLY A 143 -11.65 -10.97 4.97
CA GLY A 143 -11.69 -9.88 5.94
C GLY A 143 -10.34 -9.25 6.25
N LEU A 144 -9.30 -9.48 5.44
CA LEU A 144 -8.07 -8.71 5.49
C LEU A 144 -8.34 -7.30 4.93
N PRO A 145 -8.18 -6.22 5.72
CA PRO A 145 -8.34 -4.86 5.25
C PRO A 145 -7.35 -4.52 4.12
N VAL A 146 -7.89 -4.11 2.97
CA VAL A 146 -7.14 -3.56 1.84
C VAL A 146 -7.44 -2.08 1.74
N TRP A 147 -6.49 -1.24 2.14
CA TRP A 147 -6.61 0.20 1.96
C TRP A 147 -5.93 0.62 0.68
N VAL A 148 -6.59 1.49 -0.08
CA VAL A 148 -5.98 2.10 -1.26
C VAL A 148 -6.01 3.60 -1.08
N LEU A 149 -4.83 4.22 -1.08
CA LEU A 149 -4.66 5.64 -0.84
C LEU A 149 -4.05 6.30 -2.08
N ALA A 150 -4.57 7.46 -2.44
CA ALA A 150 -3.97 8.32 -3.45
C ALA A 150 -2.92 9.23 -2.82
N ALA A 151 -1.84 9.47 -3.56
CA ALA A 151 -0.85 10.49 -3.27
C ALA A 151 -0.72 11.44 -4.46
N GLU A 152 -0.49 12.71 -4.17
CA GLU A 152 -0.25 13.75 -5.16
C GLU A 152 1.22 14.19 -5.11
N PRO A 153 2.03 13.77 -6.10
CA PRO A 153 3.37 14.30 -6.26
C PRO A 153 3.35 15.70 -6.89
N GLY A 154 4.18 16.61 -6.40
CA GLY A 154 4.35 17.96 -6.89
C GLY A 154 5.78 18.47 -6.71
N SER A 155 6.06 19.69 -7.17
CA SER A 155 7.40 20.29 -7.02
C SER A 155 7.81 20.50 -5.57
N GLU A 156 6.85 20.75 -4.69
CA GLU A 156 7.06 21.06 -3.27
C GLU A 156 7.07 19.81 -2.38
N GLY A 157 6.73 18.62 -2.92
CA GLY A 157 6.67 17.39 -2.14
C GLY A 157 5.63 16.40 -2.64
N ILE A 158 5.35 15.39 -1.83
CA ILE A 158 4.35 14.36 -2.10
C ILE A 158 3.44 14.29 -0.87
N CYS A 159 2.12 14.31 -1.07
CA CYS A 159 1.14 14.26 0.02
C CYS A 159 0.10 13.17 -0.24
N LEU A 160 -0.37 12.50 0.81
CA LEU A 160 -1.55 11.64 0.72
C LEU A 160 -2.80 12.52 0.58
N THR A 161 -3.67 12.20 -0.37
CA THR A 161 -4.87 13.01 -0.69
C THR A 161 -6.18 12.35 -0.27
N GLY A 162 -6.18 11.03 -0.02
CA GLY A 162 -7.35 10.33 0.50
C GLY A 162 -7.45 8.89 0.01
N ALA A 163 -8.59 8.26 0.27
CA ALA A 163 -8.89 6.92 -0.21
C ALA A 163 -9.23 6.92 -1.70
N LEU A 164 -8.77 5.91 -2.41
CA LEU A 164 -9.11 5.65 -3.81
C LEU A 164 -10.14 4.52 -3.87
N PRO A 165 -11.26 4.67 -4.61
CA PRO A 165 -12.23 3.59 -4.78
C PRO A 165 -11.57 2.32 -5.32
N VAL A 166 -11.96 1.17 -4.77
CA VAL A 166 -11.44 -0.14 -5.16
C VAL A 166 -12.48 -0.87 -5.99
N ASP A 167 -12.06 -1.39 -7.12
CA ASP A 167 -12.87 -2.22 -7.99
C ASP A 167 -12.11 -3.52 -8.28
N PHE A 168 -12.56 -4.61 -7.68
CA PHE A 168 -11.89 -5.90 -7.75
C PHE A 168 -12.21 -6.70 -9.02
N ASP A 169 -13.26 -6.32 -9.77
CA ASP A 169 -13.82 -7.16 -10.85
C ASP A 169 -13.71 -6.52 -12.24
N ALA A 170 -12.90 -5.46 -12.40
CA ALA A 170 -12.79 -4.64 -13.61
C ALA A 170 -11.62 -4.94 -14.54
#